data_AF-A0A9P7JX56-F1
#
_entry.id   AF-A0A9P7JX56-F1
#
_cell.length_a   1.000
_cell.length_b   1.000
_cell.length_c   1.000
_cell.angle_alpha   90.00
_cell.angle_beta   90.00
_cell.angle_gamma   90.00
#
_symmetry.space_group_name_H-M   'P 1'
#
loop_
_entity.id
_entity.type
_entity.pdbx_description
1 polymer ?
#
loop_
_entity_poly.entity_id
_entity_poly.type
_entity_poly.pdbx_seq_one_letter_code
_entity_poly.pdbx_strand_id
1 'polypeptide(L)'
;DSIYFMVRRLRYLQQPIDYFLEHPNNKELRRHKLSTTEWLVLRDCKVMLMVPHIALQSMSSERLPVLCGTIIIFKQFIAKWKSLQNSQPRL
;
A
#
# COMPACT_ATOMS: atom_id res chain seq x y z
N ASP A 1 -7.71 3.17 4.55
CA ASP A 1 -6.47 3.88 4.91
C ASP A 1 -5.48 3.12 5.78
N SER A 2 -5.92 2.46 6.86
CA SER A 2 -5.01 1.74 7.78
C SER A 2 -4.04 0.77 7.09
N ILE A 3 -4.51 -0.05 6.15
CA ILE A 3 -3.69 -1.08 5.47
C ILE A 3 -2.58 -0.44 4.60
N TYR A 4 -2.88 0.61 3.85
CA TYR A 4 -1.86 1.31 3.03
C TYR A 4 -0.73 1.84 3.91
N PHE A 5 -1.07 2.49 5.04
CA PHE A 5 -0.07 3.00 5.97
C PHE A 5 0.70 1.88 6.69
N MET A 6 0.04 0.79 7.06
CA MET A 6 0.69 -0.39 7.64
C MET A 6 1.72 -0.98 6.67
N VAL A 7 1.34 -1.25 5.42
CA VAL A 7 2.25 -1.79 4.39
C VAL A 7 3.38 -0.82 4.09
N ARG A 8 3.08 0.49 3.97
CA ARG A 8 4.10 1.52 3.75
C ARG A 8 5.12 1.56 4.89
N ARG A 9 4.66 1.50 6.15
CA ARG A 9 5.53 1.54 7.34
C ARG A 9 6.33 0.27 7.51
N LEU A 10 5.71 -0.90 7.27
CA LEU A 10 6.38 -2.19 7.27
C LEU A 10 7.55 -2.21 6.28
N ARG A 11 7.33 -1.72 5.05
CA ARG A 11 8.39 -1.60 4.03
C ARG A 11 9.48 -0.61 4.39
N TYR A 12 9.13 0.52 5.03
CA TYR A 12 10.12 1.48 5.51
C TYR A 12 11.04 0.87 6.59
N LEU A 13 10.48 -0.01 7.42
CA LEU A 13 11.19 -0.67 8.52
C LEU A 13 11.82 -2.01 8.12
N GLN A 14 11.89 -2.35 6.83
CA GLN A 14 12.41 -3.65 6.38
C GLN A 14 13.81 -3.95 6.95
N GLN A 15 14.77 -3.04 6.79
CA GLN A 15 16.14 -3.22 7.29
C GLN A 15 16.21 -3.40 8.82
N PRO A 16 15.62 -2.53 9.65
CA PRO A 16 15.66 -2.72 11.10
C PRO A 16 14.90 -3.97 11.56
N ILE A 17 13.83 -4.38 10.86
CA ILE A 17 13.13 -5.63 11.15
C ILE A 17 14.03 -6.82 10.83
N ASP A 18 14.69 -6.84 9.67
CA ASP A 18 15.61 -7.93 9.30
C ASP A 18 16.76 -8.03 10.30
N TYR A 19 17.36 -6.90 10.70
CA TYR A 19 18.39 -6.85 11.74
C TYR A 19 17.90 -7.39 13.09
N PHE A 20 16.69 -6.98 13.51
CA PHE A 20 16.09 -7.44 14.76
C PHE A 20 15.80 -8.95 14.74
N LEU A 21 15.32 -9.49 13.62
CA LEU A 21 15.04 -10.92 13.45
C LEU A 21 16.31 -11.77 13.35
N GLU A 22 17.42 -11.19 12.89
CA GLU A 22 18.71 -11.89 12.82
C GLU A 22 19.44 -11.98 14.17
N HIS A 23 19.00 -11.21 15.17
CA HIS A 23 19.61 -11.17 16.49
C HIS A 23 19.51 -12.53 17.23
N PRO A 24 20.58 -13.01 17.89
CA PRO A 24 20.60 -14.32 18.56
C PRO A 24 19.53 -14.52 19.64
N ASN A 25 19.08 -13.46 20.31
CA ASN A 25 18.00 -13.51 21.31
C ASN A 25 16.60 -13.70 20.70
N ASN A 26 16.45 -13.47 19.40
CA ASN A 26 15.17 -13.48 18.69
C ASN A 26 15.03 -14.66 17.73
N LYS A 27 15.79 -15.74 17.95
CA LYS A 27 15.81 -16.93 17.06
C LYS A 27 14.41 -17.49 16.79
N GLU A 28 13.53 -17.49 17.79
CA GLU A 28 12.13 -17.92 17.64
C GLU A 28 11.34 -17.08 16.63
N LEU A 29 11.72 -15.82 16.46
CA LEU A 29 11.04 -14.89 15.54
C LEU A 29 11.58 -15.00 14.11
N ARG A 30 12.72 -15.64 13.86
CA ARG A 30 13.26 -15.81 12.50
C ARG A 30 12.28 -16.48 11.55
N ARG A 31 11.41 -17.37 12.04
CA ARG A 31 10.37 -18.03 11.25
C ARG A 31 9.34 -17.05 10.66
N HIS A 32 9.24 -15.84 11.21
CA HIS A 32 8.35 -14.78 10.73
C HIS A 32 9.06 -13.81 9.77
N LYS A 33 10.32 -14.07 9.42
CA LYS A 33 11.05 -13.26 8.45
C LYS A 33 10.41 -13.44 7.08
N LEU A 34 10.02 -12.32 6.48
CA LEU A 34 9.46 -12.30 5.14
C LEU A 34 10.56 -12.60 4.11
N SER A 35 10.23 -13.49 3.19
CA SER A 35 11.04 -13.81 2.02
C SER A 35 11.10 -12.64 1.03
N THR A 36 12.07 -12.66 0.13
CA THR A 36 12.20 -11.65 -0.92
C THR A 36 10.94 -11.56 -1.80
N THR A 37 10.27 -12.69 -2.06
CA THR A 37 9.02 -12.74 -2.82
C THR A 37 7.88 -12.07 -2.07
N GLU A 38 7.72 -12.31 -0.76
CA GLU A 38 6.71 -11.63 0.05
C GLU A 38 6.93 -10.12 0.11
N TRP A 39 8.19 -9.67 0.18
CA TRP A 39 8.53 -8.24 0.08
C TRP A 39 8.18 -7.62 -1.27
N LEU A 40 8.28 -8.38 -2.37
CA LEU A 40 7.85 -7.94 -3.70
C LEU A 40 6.32 -7.83 -3.76
N VAL A 41 5.59 -8.82 -3.25
CA VAL A 41 4.12 -8.75 -3.17
C VAL A 41 3.66 -7.54 -2.34
N LEU A 42 4.30 -7.26 -1.20
CA LEU A 42 4.01 -6.06 -0.40
C LEU A 42 4.33 -4.76 -1.15
N ARG A 43 5.31 -4.77 -2.06
CA ARG A 43 5.58 -3.61 -2.93
C ARG A 43 4.42 -3.38 -3.88
N ASP A 44 3.95 -4.42 -4.53
CA ASP A 44 2.88 -4.36 -5.50
C ASP A 44 1.55 -3.98 -4.83
N CYS A 45 1.27 -4.55 -3.67
CA CYS A 45 0.15 -4.16 -2.80
C CYS A 45 0.20 -2.66 -2.43
N LYS A 46 1.38 -2.11 -2.10
CA LYS A 46 1.50 -0.67 -1.81
C LYS A 46 1.11 0.17 -3.01
N VAL A 47 1.53 -0.22 -4.21
CA VAL A 47 1.24 0.50 -5.46
C VAL A 47 -0.26 0.43 -5.78
N MET A 48 -0.86 -0.76 -5.70
CA MET A 48 -2.31 -0.92 -5.83
C MET A 48 -3.07 -0.08 -4.81
N LEU A 49 -2.69 -0.13 -3.53
CA LEU A 49 -3.41 0.56 -2.45
C LEU A 49 -3.21 2.09 -2.45
N MET A 50 -2.20 2.61 -3.15
CA MET A 50 -1.96 4.06 -3.25
C MET A 50 -3.11 4.78 -3.96
N VAL A 51 -3.63 4.21 -5.05
CA VAL A 51 -4.71 4.80 -5.85
C VAL A 51 -6.02 4.95 -5.07
N PRO A 52 -6.57 3.91 -4.40
CA PRO A 52 -7.76 4.05 -3.58
C PRO A 52 -7.52 4.89 -2.34
N HIS A 53 -6.31 4.86 -1.75
CA HIS A 53 -5.98 5.71 -0.61
C HIS A 53 -6.10 7.20 -0.96
N ILE A 54 -5.54 7.63 -2.10
CA ILE A 54 -5.64 9.03 -2.54
C ILE A 54 -7.10 9.42 -2.78
N ALA A 55 -7.88 8.57 -3.45
CA ALA A 55 -9.30 8.84 -3.70
C ALA A 55 -10.10 8.98 -2.38
N LEU A 56 -9.88 8.06 -1.43
CA LEU A 56 -10.52 8.09 -0.12
C LEU A 56 -10.10 9.32 0.70
N GLN A 57 -8.82 9.68 0.68
CA GLN A 57 -8.32 10.85 1.39
C GLN A 57 -8.92 12.14 0.82
N SER A 58 -9.01 12.26 -0.51
CA SER A 58 -9.67 13.40 -1.16
C SER A 58 -11.13 13.50 -0.76
N MET A 59 -11.88 12.40 -0.80
CA MET A 59 -13.30 12.38 -0.40
C MET A 59 -13.50 12.69 1.09
N SER A 60 -12.63 12.16 1.96
CA SER A 60 -12.70 12.35 3.41
C SER A 60 -12.36 13.78 3.83
N SER A 61 -11.69 14.55 2.97
CA SER A 61 -11.36 15.96 3.20
C SER A 61 -12.49 16.92 2.83
N GLU A 62 -13.50 16.47 2.09
CA GLU A 62 -14.65 17.29 1.72
C GLU A 62 -15.61 17.43 2.90
N ARG A 63 -15.76 18.66 3.41
CA ARG A 63 -16.68 19.00 4.51
C ARG A 63 -18.15 18.84 4.16
N LEU A 64 -18.46 18.88 2.86
CA LEU A 64 -19.79 18.68 2.28
C LEU A 64 -19.58 17.79 1.05
N PRO A 65 -19.89 16.48 1.11
CA PRO A 65 -19.76 15.59 -0.03
C PRO A 65 -20.85 15.98 -1.03
N VAL A 66 -20.55 16.92 -1.91
CA VAL A 66 -21.44 17.23 -3.02
C VAL A 66 -21.37 16.02 -3.94
N LEU A 67 -22.51 15.40 -4.22
CA LEU A 67 -22.62 14.17 -5.04
C LEU A 67 -21.79 14.26 -6.34
N CYS A 68 -21.69 15.46 -6.92
CA CYS A 68 -20.87 15.75 -8.10
C CYS A 68 -19.35 15.59 -7.89
N GLY A 69 -18.80 15.99 -6.73
CA GLY A 69 -17.37 15.89 -6.43
C GLY A 69 -16.92 14.44 -6.30
N THR A 70 -17.73 13.63 -5.59
CA THR A 70 -17.49 12.19 -5.43
C THR A 70 -17.46 11.45 -6.78
N ILE A 71 -18.38 11.74 -7.70
CA ILE A 71 -18.41 11.12 -9.04
C ILE A 71 -17.14 11.45 -9.84
N ILE A 72 -16.64 12.69 -9.74
CA ILE A 72 -15.39 13.09 -10.41
C ILE A 72 -14.20 12.32 -9.84
N ILE A 73 -14.13 12.16 -8.52
CA ILE A 73 -13.07 11.38 -7.85
C ILE A 73 -13.13 9.91 -8.28
N PHE A 74 -14.31 9.30 -8.37
CA PHE A 74 -14.46 7.93 -8.87
C PHE A 74 -14.03 7.79 -10.33
N LYS A 75 -14.37 8.75 -11.20
CA LYS A 75 -13.90 8.75 -12.60
C LYS A 75 -12.37 8.82 -12.66
N GLN A 76 -11.75 9.67 -11.86
CA GLN A 76 -10.29 9.78 -11.77
C GLN A 76 -9.63 8.52 -11.20
N PHE A 77 -10.26 7.89 -10.21
CA PHE A 77 -9.82 6.61 -9.65
C PHE A 77 -9.79 5.53 -10.73
N ILE A 78 -10.89 5.35 -11.47
CA ILE A 78 -10.98 4.34 -12.54
C ILE A 78 -9.96 4.62 -13.64
N ALA A 79 -9.79 5.88 -14.05
CA ALA A 79 -8.82 6.26 -15.07
C ALA A 79 -7.37 5.94 -14.63
N LYS A 80 -7.00 6.31 -13.39
CA LYS A 80 -5.68 5.99 -12.82
C LYS A 80 -5.46 4.49 -12.67
N TRP A 81 -6.50 3.75 -12.26
CA TRP A 81 -6.43 2.30 -12.12
C TRP A 81 -6.18 1.60 -13.46
N LYS A 82 -6.90 2.00 -14.52
CA LYS A 82 -6.69 1.49 -15.88
C LYS A 82 -5.29 1.87 -16.42
N SER A 83 -4.82 3.08 -16.15
CA SER A 83 -3.46 3.49 -16.52
C SER A 83 -2.39 2.64 -15.82
N LEU A 84 -2.63 2.28 -14.55
CA LEU A 84 -1.72 1.45 -13.78
C LEU A 84 -1.66 0.03 -14.35
N GLN A 85 -2.81 -0.54 -14.70
CA GLN A 85 -2.92 -1.84 -15.36
C GLN A 85 -2.16 -1.88 -16.69
N ASN A 86 -2.27 -0.84 -17.51
CA ASN A 86 -1.55 -0.75 -18.79
C ASN A 86 -0.04 -0.58 -18.62
N SER A 87 0.40 0.10 -17.55
CA SER A 87 1.82 0.39 -17.31
C SER A 87 2.56 -0.76 -16.63
N GLN A 88 1.85 -1.65 -15.95
CA GLN A 88 2.43 -2.78 -15.23
C GLN A 88 1.67 -4.08 -15.55
N PRO A 89 1.95 -4.74 -16.69
CA PRO A 89 1.27 -5.99 -17.08
C PRO A 89 1.64 -7.21 -16.22
N ARG A 90 2.51 -7.04 -15.20
CA ARG A 90 2.92 -8.08 -14.25
C ARG A 90 2.10 -8.08 -12.95
N LEU A 91 1.22 -7.09 -12.78
CA LEU A 91 0.33 -6.90 -11.63
C LEU A 91 -1.07 -7.44 -11.95
#